data_AF-A0A293N1Q7-F1
#
_entry.id   AF-A0A293N1Q7-F1
#
_cell.length_a   1.000
_cell.length_b   1.000
_cell.length_c   1.000
_cell.angle_alpha   90.00
_cell.angle_beta   90.00
_cell.angle_gamma   90.00
#
_symmetry.space_group_name_H-M   'P 1'
#
loop_
_entity.id
_entity.type
_entity.pdbx_description
1 polymer ?
#
loop_
_entity_poly.entity_id
_entity_poly.type
_entity_poly.pdbx_seq_one_letter_code
_entity_poly.pdbx_strand_id
1 'polypeptide(L)'
;MILRKPATFYFVLVAVTTPFFTIFLMMHKPDLSDEAVLVQKLAELQERLRHAEMMNQQRWQDMVNLQRAALANETSVLDLQLPSIFHFLPHLASDPEAFRPALKVSAGRTAASIVLGIPTVKREVQSYLMATLHNLIENMTPQERNTCLIVVFIAEVDKEFVTKQASEIQEEFAEYVESGLLEVVSPPASYYPDMDKLQQTLGDPLERVKWRTKQTLDFAYLMMYSQGKGTFYVQLEDDILSKPGYIRKMSEYAYKQVSNKKDWLILDFCQLGFIGKMFKCVDLSKFIVFFLVFHNDKPVDWLLDHMVQTKVCRFDKDLKDCKKRKDQVWIHYKPSLFQHVGTHSSLKGKVQKLKDHQFGKLSLFVVHHNPPAEVSTTLKVYKAYNIARAYKGDNFFWSLLPQKGDNVTFRFTPPIQIQKFLFRSGNPEHPEDRFYNTTVEVQLDYEPVPLPLPRTADGFYVVGAFKDATGIATAEIPLQTGPIRTMRLNVQADATRWAILSEILIKERPSNSTHR
;
A
#
# COMPACT_ATOMS: atom_id res chain seq x y z
N MET A 1 -60.96 20.11 -58.58
CA MET A 1 -59.82 20.79 -57.94
C MET A 1 -59.20 19.78 -56.97
N ILE A 2 -58.14 19.09 -57.40
CA ILE A 2 -57.63 17.86 -56.77
C ILE A 2 -56.84 18.20 -55.50
N LEU A 3 -57.11 17.43 -54.44
CA LEU A 3 -56.49 17.48 -53.12
C LEU A 3 -54.95 17.56 -53.21
N ARG A 4 -54.38 18.71 -52.86
CA ARG A 4 -53.03 18.80 -52.31
C ARG A 4 -53.16 18.99 -50.81
N LYS A 5 -52.72 17.99 -50.04
CA LYS A 5 -51.90 18.14 -48.81
C LYS A 5 -51.81 16.80 -48.04
N PRO A 6 -50.95 15.86 -48.45
CA PRO A 6 -50.40 14.87 -47.52
C PRO A 6 -49.18 15.43 -46.78
N ALA A 7 -48.40 16.33 -47.39
CA ALA A 7 -47.10 16.77 -46.87
C ALA A 7 -47.17 17.51 -45.52
N THR A 8 -48.21 18.31 -45.28
CA THR A 8 -48.33 19.10 -44.05
C THR A 8 -48.61 18.21 -42.83
N PHE A 9 -49.35 17.12 -43.02
CA PHE A 9 -49.64 16.16 -41.95
C PHE A 9 -48.38 15.39 -41.54
N TYR A 10 -47.58 14.94 -42.51
CA TYR A 10 -46.30 14.27 -42.22
C TYR A 10 -45.29 15.20 -41.55
N PHE A 11 -45.23 16.49 -41.95
CA PHE A 11 -44.36 17.46 -41.29
C PHE A 11 -44.75 17.73 -39.83
N VAL A 12 -46.05 17.86 -39.55
CA VAL A 12 -46.54 18.04 -38.18
C VAL A 12 -46.33 16.77 -37.35
N LEU A 13 -46.58 15.59 -37.92
CA LEU A 13 -46.34 14.32 -37.25
C LEU A 13 -44.85 14.14 -36.89
N VAL A 14 -43.94 14.42 -37.82
CA VAL A 14 -42.49 14.37 -37.54
C VAL A 14 -42.09 15.41 -36.50
N ALA A 15 -42.57 16.65 -36.59
CA ALA A 15 -42.26 17.73 -35.65
C ALA A 15 -42.76 17.48 -34.22
N VAL A 16 -43.83 16.68 -34.06
CA VAL A 16 -44.35 16.28 -32.74
C VAL A 16 -43.68 14.99 -32.26
N THR A 17 -43.49 14.00 -33.13
CA THR A 17 -42.93 12.69 -32.72
C THR A 17 -41.45 12.74 -32.41
N THR A 18 -40.65 13.54 -33.13
CA THR A 18 -39.21 13.65 -32.85
C THR A 18 -38.88 14.18 -31.45
N PRO A 19 -39.46 15.30 -30.97
CA PRO A 19 -39.20 15.76 -29.60
C PRO A 19 -39.68 14.75 -28.57
N PHE A 20 -40.84 14.12 -28.76
CA PHE A 20 -41.32 13.07 -27.86
C PHE A 20 -40.42 11.84 -27.83
N PHE A 21 -39.89 11.40 -28.98
CA PHE A 21 -38.94 10.28 -29.06
C PHE A 21 -37.59 10.63 -28.43
N THR A 22 -37.11 11.87 -28.60
CA THR A 22 -35.89 12.34 -27.92
C THR A 22 -36.06 12.46 -26.41
N ILE A 23 -37.22 12.93 -25.94
CA ILE A 23 -37.56 12.99 -24.50
C ILE A 23 -37.69 11.57 -23.95
N PHE A 24 -38.34 10.66 -24.68
CA PHE A 24 -38.44 9.25 -24.30
C PHE A 24 -37.05 8.59 -24.19
N LEU A 25 -36.13 8.82 -25.14
CA LEU A 25 -34.75 8.35 -25.06
C LEU A 25 -33.94 8.99 -23.92
N MET A 26 -34.22 10.26 -23.57
CA MET A 26 -33.59 10.91 -22.42
C MET A 26 -34.13 10.44 -21.07
N MET A 27 -35.41 10.07 -21.01
CA MET A 27 -36.08 9.57 -19.79
C MET A 27 -35.85 8.06 -19.59
N HIS A 28 -35.76 7.27 -20.66
CA HIS A 28 -35.37 5.87 -20.66
C HIS A 28 -33.95 5.72 -21.23
N LYS A 29 -32.94 6.18 -20.47
CA LYS A 29 -31.58 5.69 -20.73
C LYS A 29 -31.60 4.17 -20.50
N PRO A 30 -31.21 3.34 -21.49
CA PRO A 30 -31.07 1.91 -21.23
C PRO A 30 -30.07 1.73 -20.09
N ASP A 31 -30.39 0.84 -19.16
CA ASP A 31 -29.48 0.49 -18.07
C ASP A 31 -28.31 -0.31 -18.66
N LEU A 32 -27.26 0.42 -19.04
CA LEU A 32 -26.03 -0.12 -19.61
C LEU A 32 -25.06 -0.64 -18.53
N SER A 33 -25.49 -0.71 -17.27
CA SER A 33 -24.64 -1.20 -16.18
C SER A 33 -24.20 -2.65 -16.41
N ASP A 34 -25.10 -3.51 -16.86
CA ASP A 34 -24.79 -4.90 -17.18
C ASP A 34 -23.80 -5.03 -18.35
N GLU A 35 -23.95 -4.23 -19.39
CA GLU A 35 -23.02 -4.21 -20.53
C GLU A 35 -21.64 -3.71 -20.11
N ALA A 36 -21.58 -2.66 -19.27
CA ALA A 36 -20.32 -2.15 -18.72
C ALA A 36 -19.61 -3.20 -17.85
N VAL A 37 -20.35 -3.93 -17.02
CA VAL A 37 -19.84 -5.05 -16.21
C VAL A 37 -19.32 -6.18 -17.12
N LEU A 38 -20.05 -6.51 -18.19
CA LEU A 38 -19.64 -7.54 -19.14
C LEU A 38 -18.34 -7.16 -19.86
N VAL A 39 -18.25 -5.91 -20.34
CA VAL A 39 -17.07 -5.36 -21.02
C VAL A 39 -15.84 -5.36 -20.10
N GLN A 40 -16.03 -5.04 -18.81
CA GLN A 40 -14.96 -5.11 -17.83
C GLN A 40 -14.51 -6.56 -17.56
N LYS A 41 -15.45 -7.51 -17.42
CA LYS A 41 -15.14 -8.94 -17.28
C LYS A 41 -14.40 -9.50 -18.50
N LEU A 42 -14.77 -9.08 -19.70
CA LEU A 42 -14.06 -9.45 -20.93
C LEU A 42 -12.61 -8.93 -20.94
N ALA A 43 -12.40 -7.67 -20.52
CA ALA A 43 -11.05 -7.12 -20.39
C ALA A 43 -10.22 -7.86 -19.35
N GLU A 44 -10.82 -8.25 -18.23
CA GLU A 44 -10.17 -9.08 -17.22
C GLU A 44 -9.76 -10.46 -17.76
N LEU A 45 -10.69 -11.17 -18.41
CA LEU A 45 -10.41 -12.47 -19.01
C LEU A 45 -9.33 -12.36 -20.09
N GLN A 46 -9.33 -11.29 -20.87
CA GLN A 46 -8.33 -11.05 -21.91
C GLN A 46 -6.92 -10.89 -21.32
N GLU A 47 -6.73 -10.10 -20.27
CA GLU A 47 -5.41 -9.93 -19.65
C GLU A 47 -4.95 -11.19 -18.90
N ARG A 48 -5.87 -11.89 -18.23
CA ARG A 48 -5.56 -13.19 -17.61
C ARG A 48 -5.14 -14.23 -18.64
N LEU A 49 -5.80 -14.28 -19.81
CA LEU A 49 -5.43 -15.17 -20.89
C LEU A 49 -4.03 -14.86 -21.42
N ARG A 50 -3.70 -13.58 -21.69
CA ARG A 50 -2.36 -13.19 -22.13
C ARG A 50 -1.28 -13.57 -21.12
N HIS A 51 -1.55 -13.40 -19.83
CA HIS A 51 -0.62 -13.82 -18.78
C HIS A 51 -0.43 -15.34 -18.78
N ALA A 52 -1.50 -16.11 -18.90
CA ALA A 52 -1.44 -17.57 -19.01
C ALA A 52 -0.68 -18.03 -20.27
N GLU A 53 -0.88 -17.38 -21.41
CA GLU A 53 -0.14 -17.63 -22.65
C GLU A 53 1.36 -17.36 -22.47
N MET A 54 1.74 -16.24 -21.85
CA MET A 54 3.14 -15.94 -21.51
C MET A 54 3.75 -17.05 -20.65
N MET A 55 3.06 -17.46 -19.59
CA MET A 55 3.53 -18.54 -18.70
C MET A 55 3.68 -19.87 -19.44
N ASN A 56 2.75 -20.17 -20.36
CA ASN A 56 2.82 -21.37 -21.18
C ASN A 56 4.00 -21.33 -22.16
N GLN A 57 4.25 -20.17 -22.78
CA GLN A 57 5.39 -19.97 -23.68
C GLN A 57 6.72 -20.11 -22.95
N GLN A 58 6.84 -19.57 -21.72
CA GLN A 58 8.02 -19.75 -20.87
C GLN A 58 8.26 -21.24 -20.56
N ARG A 59 7.22 -21.97 -20.12
CA ARG A 59 7.34 -23.41 -19.87
C ARG A 59 7.74 -24.20 -21.11
N TRP A 60 7.23 -23.81 -22.28
CA TRP A 60 7.60 -24.45 -23.54
C TRP A 60 9.08 -24.20 -23.88
N GLN A 61 9.58 -22.97 -23.66
CA GLN A 61 11.00 -22.67 -23.80
C GLN A 61 11.86 -23.49 -22.83
N ASP A 62 11.45 -23.61 -21.57
CA ASP A 62 12.15 -24.42 -20.56
C ASP A 62 12.19 -25.90 -20.97
N MET A 63 11.06 -26.44 -21.45
CA MET A 63 10.97 -27.82 -21.95
C MET A 63 11.91 -28.04 -23.15
N VAL A 64 11.94 -27.11 -24.10
CA VAL A 64 12.85 -27.18 -25.25
C VAL A 64 14.31 -27.11 -24.80
N ASN A 65 14.64 -26.25 -23.84
CA ASN A 65 15.99 -26.14 -23.29
C ASN A 65 16.41 -27.42 -22.55
N LEU A 66 15.52 -28.01 -21.74
CA LEU A 66 15.75 -29.28 -21.06
C LEU A 66 15.90 -30.43 -22.06
N GLN A 67 15.06 -30.47 -23.10
CA GLN A 67 15.15 -31.49 -24.15
C GLN A 67 16.46 -31.35 -24.94
N ARG A 68 16.91 -30.14 -25.26
CA ARG A 68 18.24 -29.91 -25.87
C ARG A 68 19.37 -30.33 -24.94
N ALA A 69 19.28 -30.03 -23.65
CA ALA A 69 20.28 -30.44 -22.67
C ALA A 69 20.33 -31.97 -22.48
N ALA A 70 19.18 -32.65 -22.57
CA ALA A 70 19.08 -34.11 -22.49
C ALA A 70 19.53 -34.81 -23.80
N LEU A 71 19.33 -34.17 -24.95
CA LEU A 71 19.74 -34.64 -26.28
C LEU A 71 21.15 -34.16 -26.66
N ALA A 72 22.02 -33.84 -25.68
CA ALA A 72 23.35 -33.26 -25.86
C ALA A 72 24.40 -34.18 -26.54
N ASN A 73 24.02 -34.87 -27.61
CA ASN A 73 24.91 -35.44 -28.63
C ASN A 73 24.94 -34.60 -29.92
N GLU A 74 24.10 -33.57 -30.06
CA GLU A 74 24.15 -32.68 -31.23
C GLU A 74 24.64 -31.29 -30.83
N THR A 75 25.84 -30.95 -31.29
CA THR A 75 26.40 -29.60 -31.32
C THR A 75 25.60 -28.75 -32.31
N SER A 76 24.37 -28.38 -31.94
CA SER A 76 23.66 -27.27 -32.57
C SER A 76 24.33 -25.98 -32.07
N VAL A 77 25.41 -25.60 -32.75
CA VAL A 77 26.01 -24.28 -32.57
C VAL A 77 25.02 -23.28 -33.14
N LEU A 78 24.30 -22.57 -32.27
CA LEU A 78 23.51 -21.42 -32.69
C LEU A 78 24.50 -20.39 -33.26
N ASP A 79 24.38 -20.07 -34.55
CA ASP A 79 25.16 -18.99 -35.18
C ASP A 79 24.84 -17.60 -34.57
N LEU A 80 23.71 -17.49 -33.87
CA LEU A 80 23.27 -16.29 -33.18
C LEU A 80 23.56 -16.37 -31.67
N GLN A 81 24.27 -15.37 -31.15
CA GLN A 81 24.41 -15.16 -29.70
C GLN A 81 23.19 -14.41 -29.18
N LEU A 82 22.35 -15.11 -28.40
CA LEU A 82 21.16 -14.51 -27.79
C LEU A 82 21.57 -13.71 -26.54
N PRO A 83 21.15 -12.44 -26.42
CA PRO A 83 21.34 -11.69 -25.19
C PRO A 83 20.70 -12.43 -24.01
N SER A 84 21.45 -12.53 -22.93
CA SER A 84 21.03 -13.17 -21.68
C SER A 84 21.39 -12.27 -20.52
N ILE A 85 20.78 -12.51 -19.35
CA ILE A 85 21.10 -11.77 -18.13
C ILE A 85 22.60 -11.80 -17.79
N PHE A 86 23.31 -12.88 -18.16
CA PHE A 86 24.75 -13.03 -17.96
C PHE A 86 25.60 -12.07 -18.80
N HIS A 87 25.06 -11.50 -19.87
CA HIS A 87 25.76 -10.45 -20.61
C HIS A 87 25.78 -9.12 -19.83
N PHE A 88 24.74 -8.86 -19.02
CA PHE A 88 24.61 -7.64 -18.23
C PHE A 88 25.18 -7.81 -16.82
N LEU A 89 25.12 -9.03 -16.29
CA LEU A 89 25.62 -9.42 -14.96
C LEU A 89 26.43 -10.72 -15.08
N PRO A 90 27.67 -10.66 -15.59
CA PRO A 90 28.48 -11.84 -15.90
C PRO A 90 28.88 -12.66 -14.67
N HIS A 91 28.97 -12.03 -13.50
CA HIS A 91 29.28 -12.71 -12.24
C HIS A 91 28.20 -13.72 -11.82
N LEU A 92 26.97 -13.61 -12.35
CA LEU A 92 25.91 -14.58 -12.08
C LEU A 92 26.16 -15.93 -12.76
N ALA A 93 26.97 -15.97 -13.83
CA ALA A 93 27.25 -17.22 -14.53
C ALA A 93 28.08 -18.21 -13.68
N SER A 94 28.84 -17.69 -12.71
CA SER A 94 29.64 -18.50 -11.80
C SER A 94 28.86 -19.05 -10.59
N ASP A 95 27.64 -18.56 -10.32
CA ASP A 95 26.85 -18.99 -9.16
C ASP A 95 25.41 -19.36 -9.56
N PRO A 96 25.10 -20.67 -9.68
CA PRO A 96 23.75 -21.16 -9.97
C PRO A 96 22.69 -20.75 -8.93
N GLU A 97 23.09 -20.46 -7.69
CA GLU A 97 22.17 -20.09 -6.62
C GLU A 97 21.83 -18.59 -6.62
N ALA A 98 22.46 -17.78 -7.48
CA ALA A 98 22.24 -16.33 -7.52
C ALA A 98 20.80 -15.93 -7.93
N PHE A 99 20.04 -16.85 -8.54
CA PHE A 99 18.63 -16.67 -8.89
C PHE A 99 17.65 -17.28 -7.88
N ARG A 100 18.14 -17.93 -6.81
CA ARG A 100 17.29 -18.42 -5.73
C ARG A 100 17.30 -17.42 -4.58
N PRO A 101 16.12 -17.04 -4.04
CA PRO A 101 16.09 -16.19 -2.85
C PRO A 101 16.86 -16.83 -1.70
N ALA A 102 17.71 -16.06 -1.03
CA ALA A 102 18.44 -16.54 0.15
C ALA A 102 17.50 -16.81 1.33
N LEU A 103 16.40 -16.07 1.39
CA LEU A 103 15.27 -16.33 2.27
C LEU A 103 14.00 -16.27 1.43
N LYS A 104 13.09 -17.22 1.66
CA LYS A 104 11.74 -17.23 1.09
C LYS A 104 10.74 -17.72 2.13
N VAL A 105 9.80 -16.85 2.49
CA VAL A 105 8.64 -17.15 3.33
C VAL A 105 7.40 -16.94 2.47
N SER A 106 6.73 -18.02 2.10
CA SER A 106 5.64 -17.98 1.13
C SER A 106 4.74 -19.20 1.25
N ALA A 107 3.42 -18.97 1.17
CA ALA A 107 2.42 -20.03 1.01
C ALA A 107 2.22 -20.46 -0.46
N GLY A 108 3.04 -19.95 -1.39
CA GLY A 108 3.05 -20.36 -2.79
C GLY A 108 1.88 -19.82 -3.63
N ARG A 109 1.28 -18.68 -3.27
CA ARG A 109 0.17 -18.10 -4.04
C ARG A 109 0.63 -17.71 -5.44
N THR A 110 -0.17 -18.11 -6.44
CA THR A 110 0.01 -17.79 -7.86
C THR A 110 -1.28 -17.25 -8.46
N ALA A 111 -1.18 -16.62 -9.64
CA ALA A 111 -2.32 -16.07 -10.39
C ALA A 111 -3.13 -15.00 -9.63
N ALA A 112 -2.42 -14.15 -8.86
CA ALA A 112 -3.02 -12.96 -8.28
C ALA A 112 -3.49 -11.99 -9.39
N SER A 113 -4.54 -11.22 -9.12
CA SER A 113 -4.94 -10.13 -10.01
C SER A 113 -3.90 -9.01 -9.98
N ILE A 114 -3.45 -8.64 -8.78
CA ILE A 114 -2.46 -7.60 -8.54
C ILE A 114 -1.38 -8.12 -7.59
N VAL A 115 -0.12 -7.90 -7.96
CA VAL A 115 1.06 -8.14 -7.13
C VAL A 115 1.64 -6.79 -6.70
N LEU A 116 1.71 -6.53 -5.40
CA LEU A 116 2.35 -5.35 -4.83
C LEU A 116 3.79 -5.69 -4.44
N GLY A 117 4.76 -5.05 -5.06
CA GLY A 117 6.18 -5.18 -4.70
C GLY A 117 6.61 -4.09 -3.74
N ILE A 118 7.08 -4.46 -2.55
CA ILE A 118 7.54 -3.54 -1.51
C ILE A 118 8.99 -3.86 -1.14
N PRO A 119 9.98 -3.10 -1.65
CA PRO A 119 11.36 -3.22 -1.24
C PRO A 119 11.58 -2.51 0.10
N THR A 120 12.36 -3.12 0.99
CA THR A 120 12.76 -2.53 2.26
C THR A 120 14.27 -2.69 2.46
N VAL A 121 14.90 -1.70 3.08
CA VAL A 121 16.34 -1.67 3.38
C VAL A 121 16.58 -1.30 4.83
N LYS A 122 17.72 -1.71 5.37
CA LYS A 122 18.12 -1.40 6.74
C LYS A 122 18.38 0.10 6.88
N ARG A 123 17.57 0.78 7.70
CA ARG A 123 17.74 2.19 8.07
C ARG A 123 18.27 2.29 9.50
N GLU A 124 19.14 3.27 9.75
CA GLU A 124 19.74 3.48 11.08
C GLU A 124 18.77 4.12 12.08
N VAL A 125 17.79 4.91 11.60
CA VAL A 125 16.96 5.77 12.46
C VAL A 125 15.58 5.17 12.74
N GLN A 126 14.86 4.73 11.70
CA GLN A 126 13.46 4.31 11.82
C GLN A 126 13.12 3.28 10.73
N SER A 127 12.33 2.27 11.09
CA SER A 127 11.69 1.35 10.15
C SER A 127 10.24 1.76 9.90
N TYR A 128 9.84 1.86 8.64
CA TYR A 128 8.48 2.25 8.23
C TYR A 128 7.62 1.05 7.80
N LEU A 129 8.27 -0.10 7.54
CA LEU A 129 7.68 -1.26 6.89
C LEU A 129 6.41 -1.76 7.58
N MET A 130 6.45 -1.99 8.89
CA MET A 130 5.31 -2.55 9.63
C MET A 130 4.09 -1.62 9.56
N ALA A 131 4.31 -0.31 9.69
CA ALA A 131 3.24 0.68 9.59
C ALA A 131 2.62 0.71 8.19
N THR A 132 3.46 0.60 7.15
CA THR A 132 2.99 0.51 5.77
C THR A 132 2.21 -0.79 5.51
N LEU A 133 2.68 -1.94 6.00
CA LEU A 133 1.98 -3.23 5.85
C LEU A 133 0.61 -3.21 6.54
N HIS A 134 0.53 -2.73 7.79
CA HIS A 134 -0.74 -2.53 8.49
C HIS A 134 -1.67 -1.65 7.68
N ASN A 135 -1.20 -0.49 7.24
CA ASN A 135 -2.03 0.44 6.48
C ASN A 135 -2.54 -0.17 5.17
N LEU A 136 -1.70 -0.92 4.44
CA LEU A 136 -2.09 -1.55 3.19
C LEU A 136 -3.13 -2.64 3.42
N ILE A 137 -2.99 -3.47 4.46
CA ILE A 137 -3.89 -4.59 4.75
C ILE A 137 -5.21 -4.10 5.35
N GLU A 138 -5.20 -3.13 6.26
CA GLU A 138 -6.40 -2.53 6.85
C GLU A 138 -7.27 -1.83 5.80
N ASN A 139 -6.66 -1.25 4.76
CA ASN A 139 -7.37 -0.60 3.66
C ASN A 139 -7.84 -1.56 2.56
N MET A 140 -7.62 -2.87 2.69
CA MET A 140 -8.17 -3.90 1.80
C MET A 140 -9.44 -4.55 2.36
N THR A 141 -10.41 -4.81 1.49
CA THR A 141 -11.55 -5.69 1.79
C THR A 141 -11.13 -7.17 1.77
N PRO A 142 -11.90 -8.08 2.41
CA PRO A 142 -11.61 -9.52 2.35
C PRO A 142 -11.52 -10.07 0.93
N GLN A 143 -12.33 -9.57 -0.01
CA GLN A 143 -12.29 -9.97 -1.42
C GLN A 143 -11.01 -9.49 -2.12
N GLU A 144 -10.55 -8.27 -1.81
CA GLU A 144 -9.28 -7.75 -2.32
C GLU A 144 -8.11 -8.59 -1.81
N ARG A 145 -8.11 -8.97 -0.53
CA ARG A 145 -7.08 -9.83 0.08
C ARG A 145 -6.96 -11.21 -0.60
N ASN A 146 -8.06 -11.76 -1.12
CA ASN A 146 -8.03 -13.05 -1.81
C ASN A 146 -7.47 -12.97 -3.24
N THR A 147 -7.48 -11.79 -3.85
CA THR A 147 -7.05 -11.59 -5.25
C THR A 147 -5.73 -10.84 -5.37
N CYS A 148 -5.16 -10.39 -4.25
CA CYS A 148 -3.91 -9.65 -4.17
C CYS A 148 -2.76 -10.54 -3.64
N LEU A 149 -1.54 -10.18 -3.98
CA LEU A 149 -0.32 -10.68 -3.36
C LEU A 149 0.58 -9.50 -3.01
N ILE A 150 1.11 -9.47 -1.79
CA ILE A 150 2.11 -8.52 -1.33
C ILE A 150 3.44 -9.27 -1.24
N VAL A 151 4.43 -8.82 -1.99
CA VAL A 151 5.80 -9.34 -1.95
C VAL A 151 6.68 -8.30 -1.27
N VAL A 152 7.08 -8.59 -0.03
CA VAL A 152 8.07 -7.81 0.70
C VAL A 152 9.45 -8.33 0.34
N PHE A 153 10.25 -7.45 -0.25
CA PHE A 153 11.63 -7.74 -0.62
C PHE A 153 12.58 -7.06 0.36
N ILE A 154 13.15 -7.85 1.26
CA ILE A 154 14.19 -7.40 2.16
C ILE A 154 15.48 -7.32 1.34
N ALA A 155 15.77 -6.13 0.84
CA ALA A 155 16.89 -5.83 -0.03
C ALA A 155 18.20 -5.72 0.75
N GLU A 156 18.50 -6.72 1.57
CA GLU A 156 19.69 -6.83 2.40
C GLU A 156 20.30 -8.22 2.25
N VAL A 157 21.61 -8.31 2.45
CA VAL A 157 22.40 -9.55 2.36
C VAL A 157 22.88 -10.04 3.74
N ASP A 158 22.77 -9.19 4.75
CA ASP A 158 23.07 -9.50 6.15
C ASP A 158 22.05 -10.50 6.70
N LYS A 159 22.48 -11.77 6.86
CA LYS A 159 21.62 -12.87 7.28
C LYS A 159 20.94 -12.64 8.62
N GLU A 160 21.63 -11.99 9.57
CA GLU A 160 21.06 -11.74 10.90
C GLU A 160 19.92 -10.74 10.81
N PHE A 161 20.14 -9.62 10.10
CA PHE A 161 19.11 -8.62 9.88
C PHE A 161 17.93 -9.18 9.07
N VAL A 162 18.20 -9.90 7.98
CA VAL A 162 17.17 -10.50 7.12
C VAL A 162 16.30 -11.48 7.91
N THR A 163 16.92 -12.36 8.70
CA THR A 163 16.19 -13.35 9.51
C THR A 163 15.36 -12.65 10.58
N LYS A 164 15.94 -11.68 11.29
CA LYS A 164 15.22 -10.89 12.30
C LYS A 164 13.99 -10.19 11.70
N GLN A 165 14.18 -9.45 10.60
CA GLN A 165 13.10 -8.69 9.98
C GLN A 165 12.00 -9.61 9.44
N ALA A 166 12.37 -10.76 8.88
CA ALA A 166 11.40 -11.74 8.41
C ALA A 166 10.65 -12.45 9.55
N SER A 167 11.30 -12.71 10.69
CA SER A 167 10.64 -13.22 11.90
C SER A 167 9.65 -12.20 12.45
N GLU A 168 10.03 -10.92 12.56
CA GLU A 168 9.11 -9.86 13.01
C GLU A 168 7.86 -9.80 12.11
N ILE A 169 8.03 -9.90 10.78
CA ILE A 169 6.89 -9.89 9.83
C ILE A 169 6.01 -11.14 10.02
N GLN A 170 6.63 -12.31 10.19
CA GLN A 170 5.88 -13.56 10.41
C GLN A 170 5.11 -13.56 11.73
N GLU A 171 5.69 -13.04 12.80
CA GLU A 171 5.04 -12.95 14.10
C GLU A 171 3.86 -11.98 14.09
N GLU A 172 4.01 -10.81 13.45
CA GLU A 172 2.97 -9.78 13.43
C GLU A 172 1.88 -10.03 12.38
N PHE A 173 2.22 -10.65 11.24
CA PHE A 173 1.32 -10.87 10.11
C PHE A 173 1.10 -12.35 9.77
N ALA A 174 1.23 -13.26 10.74
CA ALA A 174 1.13 -14.72 10.57
C ALA A 174 -0.08 -15.14 9.71
N GLU A 175 -1.28 -14.64 10.02
CA GLU A 175 -2.52 -14.92 9.29
C GLU A 175 -2.41 -14.56 7.79
N TYR A 176 -1.74 -13.45 7.48
CA TYR A 176 -1.60 -12.96 6.11
C TYR A 176 -0.52 -13.72 5.33
N VAL A 177 0.52 -14.21 6.02
CA VAL A 177 1.52 -15.10 5.44
C VAL A 177 0.91 -16.47 5.14
N GLU A 178 0.19 -17.05 6.10
CA GLU A 178 -0.46 -18.36 5.96
C GLU A 178 -1.55 -18.37 4.89
N SER A 179 -2.37 -17.31 4.82
CA SER A 179 -3.38 -17.17 3.76
C SER A 179 -2.76 -16.96 2.37
N GLY A 180 -1.47 -16.66 2.29
CA GLY A 180 -0.74 -16.38 1.05
C GLY A 180 -0.96 -14.97 0.50
N LEU A 181 -1.52 -14.05 1.30
CA LEU A 181 -1.58 -12.63 0.95
C LEU A 181 -0.18 -11.99 0.99
N LEU A 182 0.66 -12.39 1.94
CA LEU A 182 1.97 -11.80 2.19
C LEU A 182 3.09 -12.82 1.94
N GLU A 183 4.09 -12.43 1.18
CA GLU A 183 5.33 -13.18 0.96
C GLU A 183 6.53 -12.32 1.31
N VAL A 184 7.56 -12.95 1.88
CA VAL A 184 8.83 -12.29 2.21
C VAL A 184 9.96 -12.98 1.47
N VAL A 185 10.77 -12.19 0.77
CA VAL A 185 11.95 -12.68 0.03
C VAL A 185 13.16 -11.79 0.26
N SER A 186 14.35 -12.37 0.18
CA SER A 186 15.64 -11.66 0.23
C SER A 186 16.58 -12.20 -0.85
N PRO A 187 17.39 -11.34 -1.49
CA PRO A 187 18.31 -11.75 -2.54
C PRO A 187 19.56 -12.43 -1.94
N PRO A 188 20.20 -13.37 -2.66
CA PRO A 188 21.51 -13.86 -2.29
C PRO A 188 22.57 -12.77 -2.53
N ALA A 189 23.65 -12.79 -1.73
CA ALA A 189 24.73 -11.82 -1.87
C ALA A 189 25.38 -11.85 -3.26
N SER A 190 25.46 -13.03 -3.87
CA SER A 190 26.00 -13.25 -5.20
C SER A 190 25.16 -12.63 -6.33
N TYR A 191 23.92 -12.21 -6.06
CA TYR A 191 23.13 -11.48 -7.05
C TYR A 191 23.78 -10.13 -7.41
N TYR A 192 24.38 -9.46 -6.44
CA TYR A 192 24.97 -8.14 -6.64
C TYR A 192 26.39 -8.24 -7.24
N PRO A 193 26.73 -7.36 -8.20
CA PRO A 193 28.11 -7.26 -8.69
C PRO A 193 29.01 -6.66 -7.60
N ASP A 194 30.32 -6.66 -7.87
CA ASP A 194 31.29 -5.95 -7.03
C ASP A 194 31.00 -4.44 -7.04
N MET A 195 30.38 -3.97 -5.94
CA MET A 195 29.92 -2.60 -5.78
C MET A 195 31.08 -1.59 -5.68
N ASP A 196 32.30 -2.04 -5.38
CA ASP A 196 33.48 -1.17 -5.32
C ASP A 196 34.12 -0.93 -6.69
N LYS A 197 33.78 -1.75 -7.68
CA LYS A 197 34.27 -1.65 -9.07
C LYS A 197 33.27 -0.97 -10.02
N LEU A 198 32.24 -0.32 -9.48
CA LEU A 198 31.26 0.42 -10.29
C LEU A 198 31.90 1.61 -11.00
N GLN A 199 31.30 1.98 -12.13
CA GLN A 199 31.78 3.13 -12.91
C GLN A 199 31.13 4.39 -12.36
N GLN A 200 31.94 5.39 -12.02
CA GLN A 200 31.38 6.66 -11.58
C GLN A 200 30.74 7.37 -12.77
N THR A 201 29.42 7.57 -12.70
CA THR A 201 28.64 8.27 -13.71
C THR A 201 27.87 9.43 -13.09
N LEU A 202 27.44 10.40 -13.91
CA LEU A 202 26.72 11.62 -13.50
C LEU A 202 27.50 12.60 -12.60
N GLY A 203 28.81 12.40 -12.41
CA GLY A 203 29.61 13.18 -11.46
C GLY A 203 29.30 12.88 -9.99
N ASP A 204 28.59 11.78 -9.71
CA ASP A 204 28.22 11.36 -8.37
C ASP A 204 29.43 10.74 -7.63
N PRO A 205 29.53 10.92 -6.29
CA PRO A 205 30.48 10.16 -5.47
C PRO A 205 30.13 8.66 -5.48
N LEU A 206 31.13 7.80 -5.32
CA LEU A 206 30.96 6.34 -5.39
C LEU A 206 29.84 5.82 -4.48
N GLU A 207 29.69 6.36 -3.27
CA GLU A 207 28.61 5.97 -2.35
C GLU A 207 27.20 6.22 -2.92
N ARG A 208 27.03 7.31 -3.67
CA ARG A 208 25.76 7.61 -4.33
C ARG A 208 25.55 6.70 -5.55
N VAL A 209 26.62 6.36 -6.27
CA VAL A 209 26.58 5.39 -7.39
C VAL A 209 26.15 4.02 -6.87
N LYS A 210 26.81 3.51 -5.82
CA LYS A 210 26.44 2.26 -5.14
C LYS A 210 24.97 2.24 -4.74
N TRP A 211 24.50 3.31 -4.09
CA TRP A 211 23.11 3.42 -3.65
C TRP A 211 22.11 3.31 -4.83
N ARG A 212 22.30 4.09 -5.89
CA ARG A 212 21.35 4.07 -7.03
C ARG A 212 21.45 2.80 -7.86
N THR A 213 22.65 2.23 -7.99
CA THR A 213 22.85 0.97 -8.68
C THR A 213 22.22 -0.19 -7.94
N LYS A 214 22.40 -0.25 -6.62
CA LYS A 214 21.72 -1.23 -5.77
C LYS A 214 20.21 -1.11 -5.90
N GLN A 215 19.65 0.10 -5.79
CA GLN A 215 18.21 0.32 -5.94
C GLN A 215 17.65 -0.18 -7.28
N THR A 216 18.35 0.08 -8.39
CA THR A 216 17.95 -0.42 -9.71
C THR A 216 17.96 -1.95 -9.78
N LEU A 217 19.00 -2.59 -9.23
CA LEU A 217 19.11 -4.05 -9.17
C LEU A 217 18.03 -4.68 -8.27
N ASP A 218 17.70 -4.02 -7.15
CA ASP A 218 16.66 -4.42 -6.21
C ASP A 218 15.29 -4.45 -6.88
N PHE A 219 14.95 -3.39 -7.63
CA PHE A 219 13.68 -3.31 -8.35
C PHE A 219 13.62 -4.34 -9.48
N ALA A 220 14.73 -4.53 -10.21
CA ALA A 220 14.80 -5.57 -11.23
C ALA A 220 14.59 -6.97 -10.62
N TYR A 221 15.21 -7.28 -9.48
CA TYR A 221 15.03 -8.55 -8.77
C TYR A 221 13.57 -8.79 -8.39
N LEU A 222 12.97 -7.80 -7.72
CA LEU A 222 11.60 -7.87 -7.26
C LEU A 222 10.60 -8.02 -8.42
N MET A 223 10.82 -7.30 -9.53
CA MET A 223 10.04 -7.44 -10.75
C MET A 223 10.21 -8.84 -11.37
N MET A 224 11.43 -9.36 -11.46
CA MET A 224 11.70 -10.73 -11.94
C MET A 224 10.95 -11.77 -11.11
N TYR A 225 11.04 -11.68 -9.78
CA TYR A 225 10.34 -12.60 -8.88
C TYR A 225 8.81 -12.51 -9.02
N SER A 226 8.28 -11.31 -9.28
CA SER A 226 6.85 -11.05 -9.32
C SER A 226 6.19 -11.33 -10.68
N GLN A 227 6.96 -11.38 -11.77
CA GLN A 227 6.43 -11.49 -13.14
C GLN A 227 5.46 -12.67 -13.33
N GLY A 228 5.79 -13.83 -12.77
CA GLY A 228 4.97 -15.04 -12.89
C GLY A 228 3.79 -15.14 -11.91
N LYS A 229 3.60 -14.15 -11.03
CA LYS A 229 2.70 -14.28 -9.87
C LYS A 229 1.33 -13.65 -10.04
N GLY A 230 1.15 -12.76 -11.01
CA GLY A 230 -0.17 -12.18 -11.27
C GLY A 230 -0.28 -11.41 -12.58
N THR A 231 -1.46 -10.84 -12.83
CA THR A 231 -1.78 -10.11 -14.08
C THR A 231 -1.11 -8.74 -14.13
N PHE A 232 -1.19 -7.99 -13.02
CA PHE A 232 -0.57 -6.68 -12.89
C PHE A 232 0.45 -6.66 -11.74
N TYR A 233 1.52 -5.91 -11.93
CA TYR A 233 2.54 -5.63 -10.93
C TYR A 233 2.48 -4.14 -10.55
N VAL A 234 2.55 -3.83 -9.25
CA VAL A 234 2.61 -2.46 -8.75
C VAL A 234 3.86 -2.29 -7.90
N GLN A 235 4.73 -1.37 -8.31
CA GLN A 235 5.89 -0.97 -7.50
C GLN A 235 5.46 -0.01 -6.40
N LEU A 236 5.79 -0.35 -5.16
CA LEU A 236 5.58 0.47 -3.97
C LEU A 236 6.92 0.68 -3.23
N GLU A 237 6.87 1.44 -2.14
CA GLU A 237 7.96 1.66 -1.18
C GLU A 237 7.45 1.29 0.23
N ASP A 238 8.36 1.14 1.19
CA ASP A 238 8.08 0.70 2.55
C ASP A 238 7.66 1.82 3.51
N ASP A 239 7.47 3.04 3.01
CA ASP A 239 7.15 4.26 3.77
C ASP A 239 5.97 5.04 3.16
N ILE A 240 4.90 4.31 2.82
CA ILE A 240 3.70 4.85 2.19
C ILE A 240 2.43 4.64 3.02
N LEU A 241 1.42 5.44 2.69
CA LEU A 241 0.03 5.25 3.07
C LEU A 241 -0.85 5.09 1.84
N SER A 242 -1.91 4.33 1.98
CA SER A 242 -2.90 4.00 0.97
C SER A 242 -4.29 4.54 1.33
N LYS A 243 -5.15 4.72 0.31
CA LYS A 243 -6.58 5.00 0.50
C LYS A 243 -7.37 3.69 0.67
N PRO A 244 -8.50 3.71 1.39
CA PRO A 244 -9.40 2.56 1.46
C PRO A 244 -9.86 2.07 0.07
N GLY A 245 -9.85 0.74 -0.12
CA GLY A 245 -10.27 0.06 -1.35
C GLY A 245 -9.42 0.40 -2.58
N TYR A 246 -8.12 0.66 -2.37
CA TYR A 246 -7.22 1.04 -3.45
C TYR A 246 -7.03 -0.09 -4.47
N ILE A 247 -7.02 -1.36 -4.05
CA ILE A 247 -6.90 -2.52 -4.95
C ILE A 247 -8.01 -2.53 -5.99
N ARG A 248 -9.27 -2.41 -5.54
CA ARG A 248 -10.43 -2.33 -6.43
C ARG A 248 -10.37 -1.12 -7.35
N LYS A 249 -10.01 0.06 -6.83
CA LYS A 249 -9.87 1.28 -7.66
C LYS A 249 -8.82 1.12 -8.75
N MET A 250 -7.68 0.49 -8.43
CA MET A 250 -6.62 0.22 -9.39
C MET A 250 -7.06 -0.81 -10.43
N SER A 251 -7.67 -1.92 -10.02
CA SER A 251 -8.11 -2.98 -10.93
C SER A 251 -9.21 -2.50 -11.88
N GLU A 252 -10.25 -1.84 -11.36
CA GLU A 252 -11.31 -1.22 -12.17
C GLU A 252 -10.74 -0.23 -13.18
N TYR A 253 -9.78 0.60 -12.77
CA TYR A 253 -9.15 1.56 -13.66
C TYR A 253 -8.32 0.90 -14.75
N ALA A 254 -7.53 -0.12 -14.41
CA ALA A 254 -6.72 -0.88 -15.35
C ALA A 254 -7.58 -1.56 -16.41
N TYR A 255 -8.61 -2.31 -15.98
CA TYR A 255 -9.52 -2.97 -16.91
C TYR A 255 -10.31 -1.97 -17.75
N LYS A 256 -10.70 -0.82 -17.20
CA LYS A 256 -11.30 0.26 -17.97
C LYS A 256 -10.38 0.77 -19.09
N GLN A 257 -9.07 0.92 -18.84
CA GLN A 257 -8.14 1.32 -19.91
C GLN A 257 -7.99 0.23 -20.98
N VAL A 258 -8.01 -1.05 -20.58
CA VAL A 258 -7.98 -2.19 -21.52
C VAL A 258 -9.26 -2.24 -22.36
N SER A 259 -10.43 -2.10 -21.76
CA SER A 259 -11.72 -2.03 -22.47
C SER A 259 -11.79 -0.88 -23.47
N ASN A 260 -11.19 0.26 -23.13
CA ASN A 260 -11.05 1.42 -24.03
C ASN A 260 -10.00 1.22 -25.13
N LYS A 261 -9.39 0.03 -25.23
CA LYS A 261 -8.34 -0.32 -26.20
C LYS A 261 -7.16 0.65 -26.19
N LYS A 262 -6.83 1.22 -25.03
CA LYS A 262 -5.64 2.07 -24.89
C LYS A 262 -4.41 1.21 -24.72
N ASP A 263 -3.40 1.46 -25.55
CA ASP A 263 -2.07 0.85 -25.40
C ASP A 263 -1.25 1.62 -24.36
N TRP A 264 -1.61 1.44 -23.09
CA TRP A 264 -0.88 2.03 -21.97
C TRP A 264 0.32 1.17 -21.57
N LEU A 265 1.38 1.85 -21.13
CA LEU A 265 2.61 1.25 -20.63
C LEU A 265 2.69 1.30 -19.10
N ILE A 266 2.24 2.41 -18.49
CA ILE A 266 2.26 2.63 -17.05
C ILE A 266 0.93 3.26 -16.62
N LEU A 267 0.30 2.71 -15.59
CA LEU A 267 -0.76 3.41 -14.85
C LEU A 267 -0.16 3.96 -13.56
N ASP A 268 -0.27 5.26 -13.37
CA ASP A 268 0.38 5.98 -12.29
C ASP A 268 -0.64 6.41 -11.23
N PHE A 269 -0.52 5.83 -10.03
CA PHE A 269 -1.40 6.09 -8.89
C PHE A 269 -0.76 6.99 -7.82
N CYS A 270 0.47 7.48 -8.03
CA CYS A 270 1.17 8.42 -7.16
C CYS A 270 2.23 9.19 -7.95
N GLN A 271 2.14 10.51 -8.03
CA GLN A 271 3.04 11.30 -8.88
C GLN A 271 4.49 11.36 -8.35
N LEU A 272 4.72 10.90 -7.12
CA LEU A 272 6.03 10.93 -6.49
C LEU A 272 6.84 9.67 -6.83
N GLY A 273 7.98 9.88 -7.51
CA GLY A 273 8.98 8.84 -7.77
C GLY A 273 8.39 7.59 -8.46
N PHE A 274 8.92 6.42 -8.07
CA PHE A 274 8.48 5.11 -8.53
C PHE A 274 7.29 4.54 -7.74
N ILE A 275 6.69 5.31 -6.82
CA ILE A 275 5.61 4.80 -5.98
C ILE A 275 4.34 4.66 -6.82
N GLY A 276 3.59 3.57 -6.62
CA GLY A 276 2.26 3.38 -7.20
C GLY A 276 2.28 3.24 -8.73
N LYS A 277 3.38 2.78 -9.31
CA LYS A 277 3.50 2.54 -10.75
C LYS A 277 3.04 1.12 -11.06
N MET A 278 1.97 1.00 -11.83
CA MET A 278 1.40 -0.28 -12.24
C MET A 278 1.83 -0.64 -13.67
N PHE A 279 2.20 -1.90 -13.84
CA PHE A 279 2.64 -2.52 -15.08
C PHE A 279 1.84 -3.79 -15.35
N LYS A 280 1.71 -4.16 -16.63
CA LYS A 280 1.25 -5.51 -16.99
C LYS A 280 2.42 -6.48 -16.80
N CYS A 281 2.20 -7.60 -16.13
CA CYS A 281 3.26 -8.58 -15.91
C CYS A 281 3.83 -9.14 -17.23
N VAL A 282 3.00 -9.22 -18.27
CA VAL A 282 3.43 -9.62 -19.63
C VAL A 282 4.43 -8.66 -20.27
N ASP A 283 4.46 -7.41 -19.83
CA ASP A 283 5.40 -6.39 -20.33
C ASP A 283 6.61 -6.20 -19.40
N LEU A 284 6.62 -6.82 -18.22
CA LEU A 284 7.57 -6.55 -17.15
C LEU A 284 9.01 -6.90 -17.54
N SER A 285 9.21 -7.93 -18.37
CA SER A 285 10.53 -8.32 -18.90
C SER A 285 11.24 -7.19 -19.64
N LYS A 286 10.50 -6.32 -20.33
CA LYS A 286 11.06 -5.17 -21.05
C LYS A 286 11.71 -4.18 -20.07
N PHE A 287 11.06 -3.94 -18.94
CA PHE A 287 11.57 -3.05 -17.89
C PHE A 287 12.75 -3.69 -17.16
N ILE A 288 12.62 -4.96 -16.79
CA ILE A 288 13.70 -5.73 -16.14
C ILE A 288 14.98 -5.64 -16.97
N VAL A 289 14.92 -5.98 -18.26
CA VAL A 289 16.10 -5.94 -19.14
C VAL A 289 16.64 -4.51 -19.25
N PHE A 290 15.77 -3.51 -19.43
CA PHE A 290 16.21 -2.11 -19.52
C PHE A 290 16.92 -1.64 -18.23
N PHE A 291 16.42 -2.02 -17.06
CA PHE A 291 17.05 -1.70 -15.78
C PHE A 291 18.37 -2.42 -15.57
N LEU A 292 18.46 -3.70 -15.96
CA LEU A 292 19.70 -4.46 -15.89
C LEU A 292 20.76 -3.92 -16.84
N VAL A 293 20.39 -3.49 -18.06
CA VAL A 293 21.33 -2.90 -19.01
C VAL A 293 21.98 -1.62 -18.46
N PHE A 294 21.19 -0.77 -17.79
CA PHE A 294 21.63 0.57 -17.36
C PHE A 294 21.79 0.71 -15.83
N HIS A 295 21.94 -0.39 -15.10
CA HIS A 295 21.97 -0.40 -13.62
C HIS A 295 23.08 0.49 -13.02
N ASN A 296 24.22 0.58 -13.69
CA ASN A 296 25.38 1.38 -13.28
C ASN A 296 25.27 2.87 -13.71
N ASP A 297 24.42 3.18 -14.71
CA ASP A 297 24.45 4.47 -15.40
C ASP A 297 23.53 5.53 -14.78
N LYS A 298 22.32 5.14 -14.36
CA LYS A 298 21.28 6.10 -13.96
C LYS A 298 20.39 5.55 -12.85
N PRO A 299 19.77 6.42 -12.03
CA PRO A 299 18.78 6.00 -11.06
C PRO A 299 17.51 5.46 -11.75
N VAL A 300 16.82 4.55 -11.07
CA VAL A 300 15.71 3.77 -11.63
C VAL A 300 14.52 4.62 -12.08
N ASP A 301 14.22 5.73 -11.39
CA ASP A 301 13.18 6.69 -11.81
C ASP A 301 13.48 7.30 -13.19
N TRP A 302 14.75 7.63 -13.45
CA TRP A 302 15.18 8.19 -14.73
C TRP A 302 15.18 7.12 -15.81
N LEU A 303 15.55 5.89 -15.47
CA LEU A 303 15.47 4.77 -16.41
C LEU A 303 14.03 4.50 -16.84
N LEU A 304 13.07 4.58 -15.91
CA LEU A 304 11.67 4.47 -16.24
C LEU A 304 11.23 5.57 -17.23
N ASP A 305 11.56 6.83 -16.92
CA ASP A 305 11.25 7.97 -17.78
C ASP A 305 11.88 7.85 -19.18
N HIS A 306 13.16 7.47 -19.22
CA HIS A 306 13.89 7.25 -20.47
C HIS A 306 13.32 6.09 -21.28
N MET A 307 12.91 4.99 -20.64
CA MET A 307 12.29 3.89 -21.37
C MET A 307 11.00 4.34 -22.06
N VAL A 308 10.16 5.12 -21.38
CA VAL A 308 8.95 5.68 -21.99
C VAL A 308 9.33 6.66 -23.10
N GLN A 309 10.26 7.57 -22.85
CA GLN A 309 10.74 8.54 -23.84
C GLN A 309 11.26 7.84 -25.10
N THR A 310 12.14 6.84 -24.96
CA THR A 310 12.69 6.08 -26.09
C THR A 310 11.62 5.33 -26.87
N LYS A 311 10.56 4.84 -26.20
CA LYS A 311 9.46 4.13 -26.85
C LYS A 311 8.58 5.03 -27.71
N VAL A 312 8.26 6.26 -27.25
CA VAL A 312 7.20 7.08 -27.88
C VAL A 312 7.66 8.43 -28.41
N CYS A 313 8.75 9.00 -27.91
CA CYS A 313 9.17 10.33 -28.32
C CYS A 313 9.95 10.30 -29.63
N ARG A 314 9.68 11.29 -30.46
CA ARG A 314 10.36 11.52 -31.73
C ARG A 314 11.46 12.55 -31.55
N PHE A 315 12.68 12.23 -31.99
CA PHE A 315 13.81 13.14 -31.90
C PHE A 315 13.69 14.35 -32.84
N ASP A 316 12.89 14.25 -33.90
CA ASP A 316 12.62 15.34 -34.86
C ASP A 316 11.51 16.31 -34.42
N LYS A 317 10.98 16.15 -33.20
CA LYS A 317 9.87 16.95 -32.66
C LYS A 317 10.24 17.65 -31.37
N ASP A 318 9.44 18.64 -31.01
CA ASP A 318 9.66 19.44 -29.81
C ASP A 318 9.32 18.67 -28.52
N LEU A 319 9.75 19.23 -27.39
CA LEU A 319 9.50 18.64 -26.07
C LEU A 319 8.00 18.53 -25.74
N LYS A 320 7.15 19.39 -26.33
CA LYS A 320 5.70 19.36 -26.11
C LYS A 320 5.05 18.14 -26.76
N ASP A 321 5.46 17.80 -27.99
CA ASP A 321 5.01 16.58 -28.67
C ASP A 321 5.44 15.34 -27.88
N CYS A 322 6.71 15.29 -27.44
CA CYS A 322 7.20 14.19 -26.61
C CYS A 322 6.38 14.04 -25.32
N LYS A 323 6.12 15.14 -24.60
CA LYS A 323 5.27 15.13 -23.41
C LYS A 323 3.87 14.59 -23.70
N LYS A 324 3.22 15.08 -24.76
CA LYS A 324 1.88 14.63 -25.16
C LYS A 324 1.84 13.13 -25.46
N ARG A 325 2.88 12.58 -26.09
CA ARG A 325 2.99 11.14 -26.38
C ARG A 325 3.26 10.33 -25.13
N LYS A 326 4.11 10.81 -24.22
CA LYS A 326 4.33 10.18 -22.91
C LYS A 326 3.02 10.10 -22.13
N ASP A 327 2.24 11.17 -22.08
CA ASP A 327 0.94 11.22 -21.40
C ASP A 327 -0.12 10.25 -21.98
N GLN A 328 0.05 9.76 -23.21
CA GLN A 328 -0.84 8.76 -23.81
C GLN A 328 -0.57 7.35 -23.29
N VAL A 329 0.69 7.03 -22.95
CA VAL A 329 1.11 5.70 -22.49
C VAL A 329 1.38 5.65 -20.99
N TRP A 330 1.67 6.79 -20.37
CA TRP A 330 1.82 6.98 -18.93
C TRP A 330 0.58 7.70 -18.39
N ILE A 331 -0.42 6.91 -18.04
CA ILE A 331 -1.74 7.43 -17.70
C ILE A 331 -1.82 7.65 -16.18
N HIS A 332 -2.07 8.90 -15.80
CA HIS A 332 -2.18 9.30 -14.40
C HIS A 332 -3.61 9.13 -13.88
N TYR A 333 -3.75 8.38 -12.79
CA TYR A 333 -4.99 8.26 -12.04
C TYR A 333 -5.17 9.47 -11.11
N LYS A 334 -6.39 9.99 -11.03
CA LYS A 334 -6.72 11.12 -10.14
C LYS A 334 -7.98 10.78 -9.34
N PRO A 335 -7.98 10.99 -8.00
CA PRO A 335 -6.87 11.46 -7.15
C PRO A 335 -5.84 10.35 -6.83
N SER A 336 -4.61 10.71 -6.45
CA SER A 336 -3.57 9.72 -6.06
C SER A 336 -4.08 8.79 -4.96
N LEU A 337 -3.69 7.51 -5.05
CA LEU A 337 -4.09 6.46 -4.10
C LEU A 337 -3.04 6.21 -3.02
N PHE A 338 -1.82 6.70 -3.22
CA PHE A 338 -0.71 6.54 -2.29
C PHE A 338 -0.05 7.87 -1.92
N GLN A 339 0.47 7.94 -0.70
CA GLN A 339 1.19 9.09 -0.16
C GLN A 339 2.48 8.60 0.53
N HIS A 340 3.62 9.11 0.10
CA HIS A 340 4.89 8.92 0.79
C HIS A 340 4.87 9.66 2.14
N VAL A 341 5.28 8.97 3.21
CA VAL A 341 5.34 9.49 4.59
C VAL A 341 6.73 9.38 5.21
N GLY A 342 7.67 8.69 4.58
CA GLY A 342 9.05 8.60 5.03
C GLY A 342 9.71 9.98 5.17
N THR A 343 10.27 10.27 6.34
CA THR A 343 11.04 11.51 6.56
C THR A 343 12.53 11.30 6.32
N HIS A 344 13.02 10.08 6.57
CA HIS A 344 14.41 9.69 6.36
C HIS A 344 14.54 8.78 5.14
N SER A 345 15.29 9.23 4.14
CA SER A 345 15.58 8.47 2.94
C SER A 345 16.49 7.27 3.25
N SER A 346 16.43 6.25 2.39
CA SER A 346 17.43 5.18 2.36
C SER A 346 18.83 5.66 2.01
N LEU A 347 18.96 6.84 1.37
CA LEU A 347 20.26 7.50 1.20
C LEU A 347 20.65 8.22 2.49
N LYS A 348 21.76 7.80 3.12
CA LYS A 348 22.23 8.35 4.40
C LYS A 348 22.31 9.89 4.36
N GLY A 349 21.72 10.52 5.37
CA GLY A 349 21.72 11.99 5.53
C GLY A 349 20.67 12.75 4.70
N LYS A 350 19.89 12.09 3.82
CA LYS A 350 18.85 12.77 3.04
C LYS A 350 17.49 12.73 3.76
N VAL A 351 16.99 13.91 4.13
CA VAL A 351 15.64 14.09 4.67
C VAL A 351 14.68 14.37 3.52
N GLN A 352 13.62 13.59 3.41
CA GLN A 352 12.59 13.75 2.38
C GLN A 352 11.29 14.28 3.00
N LYS A 353 10.77 15.39 2.49
CA LYS A 353 9.51 16.00 2.98
C LYS A 353 8.48 16.19 1.88
N LEU A 354 8.72 15.65 0.69
CA LEU A 354 7.81 15.78 -0.45
C LEU A 354 6.51 15.02 -0.17
N LYS A 355 5.39 15.66 -0.44
CA LYS A 355 4.04 15.09 -0.37
C LYS A 355 3.35 15.21 -1.74
N ASP A 356 2.45 14.28 -2.06
CA ASP A 356 1.75 14.30 -3.34
C ASP A 356 0.55 15.24 -3.22
N HIS A 357 0.56 16.33 -3.97
CA HIS A 357 -0.49 17.34 -3.94
C HIS A 357 -1.88 16.79 -4.36
N GLN A 358 -1.93 15.67 -5.11
CA GLN A 358 -3.16 15.05 -5.60
C GLN A 358 -3.70 13.94 -4.69
N PHE A 359 -2.99 13.57 -3.61
CA PHE A 359 -3.50 12.63 -2.62
C PHE A 359 -4.66 13.22 -1.81
N GLY A 360 -4.71 14.54 -1.64
CA GLY A 360 -5.69 15.23 -0.80
C GLY A 360 -5.22 15.36 0.65
N LYS A 361 -6.11 15.79 1.56
CA LYS A 361 -5.79 15.90 2.99
C LYS A 361 -5.73 14.50 3.60
N LEU A 362 -4.61 14.15 4.21
CA LEU A 362 -4.47 12.95 5.05
C LEU A 362 -5.49 13.02 6.20
N SER A 363 -6.18 11.90 6.47
CA SER A 363 -6.98 11.81 7.69
C SER A 363 -6.03 11.66 8.87
N LEU A 364 -5.94 12.69 9.70
CA LEU A 364 -5.07 12.70 10.88
C LEU A 364 -5.71 12.02 12.09
N PHE A 365 -6.99 11.65 11.97
CA PHE A 365 -7.79 11.00 12.98
C PHE A 365 -8.86 10.11 12.34
N VAL A 366 -9.42 9.20 13.13
CA VAL A 366 -10.55 8.37 12.73
C VAL A 366 -11.83 8.97 13.31
N VAL A 367 -12.82 9.24 12.46
CA VAL A 367 -14.14 9.74 12.90
C VAL A 367 -14.85 8.64 13.67
N HIS A 368 -15.36 8.95 14.85
CA HIS A 368 -15.98 8.01 15.77
C HIS A 368 -17.08 8.69 16.57
N HIS A 369 -17.88 7.88 17.27
CA HIS A 369 -18.94 8.37 18.17
C HIS A 369 -18.79 7.65 19.51
N ASN A 370 -18.65 8.43 20.58
CA ASN A 370 -18.46 7.92 21.94
C ASN A 370 -19.67 8.24 22.83
N PRO A 371 -19.90 7.47 23.91
CA PRO A 371 -20.92 7.78 24.90
C PRO A 371 -20.66 9.16 25.56
N PRO A 372 -21.68 9.84 26.08
CA PRO A 372 -21.50 11.13 26.75
C PRO A 372 -20.54 11.02 27.94
N ALA A 373 -19.50 11.86 27.96
CA ALA A 373 -18.55 11.96 29.06
C ALA A 373 -18.06 13.39 29.23
N GLU A 374 -17.76 13.76 30.47
CA GLU A 374 -16.97 14.95 30.77
C GLU A 374 -15.50 14.59 30.61
N VAL A 375 -14.80 15.30 29.72
CA VAL A 375 -13.44 14.97 29.31
C VAL A 375 -12.48 16.06 29.77
N SER A 376 -11.42 15.66 30.48
CA SER A 376 -10.38 16.54 31.00
C SER A 376 -9.00 15.95 30.78
N THR A 377 -7.97 16.77 30.85
CA THR A 377 -6.58 16.34 30.70
C THR A 377 -5.66 17.25 31.50
N THR A 378 -4.61 16.67 32.09
CA THR A 378 -3.51 17.44 32.69
C THR A 378 -2.43 17.79 31.66
N LEU A 379 -2.42 17.10 30.52
CA LEU A 379 -1.41 17.29 29.49
C LEU A 379 -1.53 18.67 28.84
N LYS A 380 -0.37 19.27 28.55
CA LYS A 380 -0.29 20.57 27.87
C LYS A 380 -0.74 20.43 26.41
N VAL A 381 -1.90 20.99 26.10
CA VAL A 381 -2.52 20.94 24.77
C VAL A 381 -1.71 21.78 23.77
N TYR A 382 -1.41 21.20 22.60
CA TYR A 382 -0.80 21.92 21.49
C TYR A 382 -1.87 22.61 20.64
N LYS A 383 -1.82 23.94 20.55
CA LYS A 383 -2.74 24.76 19.74
C LYS A 383 -4.21 24.42 20.01
N ALA A 384 -4.98 24.11 18.97
CA ALA A 384 -6.42 23.83 19.05
C ALA A 384 -6.75 22.32 19.07
N TYR A 385 -5.75 21.44 19.21
CA TYR A 385 -5.91 19.98 19.19
C TYR A 385 -6.26 19.44 20.59
N ASN A 386 -7.41 19.86 21.11
CA ASN A 386 -7.85 19.53 22.47
C ASN A 386 -8.59 18.18 22.57
N ILE A 387 -8.61 17.61 23.78
CA ILE A 387 -9.16 16.29 24.03
C ILE A 387 -10.68 16.23 23.86
N ALA A 388 -11.41 17.32 24.14
CA ALA A 388 -12.86 17.35 24.00
C ALA A 388 -13.29 17.19 22.53
N ARG A 389 -12.59 17.82 21.59
CA ARG A 389 -12.80 17.62 20.14
C ARG A 389 -12.36 16.24 19.68
N ALA A 390 -11.27 15.72 20.26
CA ALA A 390 -10.80 14.38 19.98
C ALA A 390 -11.85 13.33 20.37
N TYR A 391 -12.44 13.45 21.55
CA TYR A 391 -13.46 12.53 22.06
C TYR A 391 -14.77 12.53 21.28
N LYS A 392 -15.12 13.68 20.68
CA LYS A 392 -16.28 13.81 19.79
C LYS A 392 -16.05 13.21 18.40
N GLY A 393 -14.81 12.86 18.05
CA GLY A 393 -14.45 12.47 16.70
C GLY A 393 -14.40 13.63 15.70
N ASP A 394 -14.25 14.88 16.18
CA ASP A 394 -14.15 16.07 15.32
C ASP A 394 -12.71 16.39 14.88
N ASN A 395 -11.72 15.92 15.65
CA ASN A 395 -10.29 16.14 15.42
C ASN A 395 -9.46 15.09 16.20
N PHE A 396 -8.13 15.24 16.24
CA PHE A 396 -7.25 14.50 17.17
C PHE A 396 -6.83 15.35 18.38
N PHE A 397 -6.33 14.67 19.41
CA PHE A 397 -5.65 15.30 20.54
C PHE A 397 -4.15 15.37 20.27
N TRP A 398 -3.50 16.50 20.56
CA TRP A 398 -2.05 16.63 20.46
C TRP A 398 -1.52 17.37 21.69
N SER A 399 -0.54 16.77 22.35
CA SER A 399 0.02 17.25 23.61
C SER A 399 1.54 17.32 23.58
N LEU A 400 2.06 18.29 24.33
CA LEU A 400 3.49 18.55 24.47
C LEU A 400 4.05 17.71 25.61
N LEU A 401 5.07 16.88 25.30
CA LEU A 401 5.92 16.15 26.25
C LEU A 401 5.20 15.64 27.51
N PRO A 402 4.42 14.55 27.41
CA PRO A 402 3.78 13.92 28.56
C PRO A 402 4.77 13.63 29.69
N GLN A 403 4.41 13.97 30.93
CA GLN A 403 5.21 13.68 32.12
C GLN A 403 4.58 12.56 32.94
N LYS A 404 5.39 11.88 33.78
CA LYS A 404 4.88 10.87 34.69
C LYS A 404 3.77 11.44 35.59
N GLY A 405 2.63 10.75 35.62
CA GLY A 405 1.43 11.14 36.36
C GLY A 405 0.46 12.01 35.57
N ASP A 406 0.82 12.45 34.36
CA ASP A 406 -0.13 13.10 33.47
C ASP A 406 -1.25 12.13 33.07
N ASN A 407 -2.47 12.66 32.95
CA ASN A 407 -3.60 11.85 32.56
C ASN A 407 -4.60 12.56 31.63
N VAL A 408 -5.29 11.72 30.87
CA VAL A 408 -6.52 12.06 30.17
C VAL A 408 -7.66 11.35 30.87
N THR A 409 -8.69 12.07 31.31
CA THR A 409 -9.78 11.52 32.13
C THR A 409 -11.12 11.69 31.44
N PHE A 410 -11.89 10.60 31.36
CA PHE A 410 -13.25 10.50 30.85
C PHE A 410 -14.19 10.15 32.01
N ARG A 411 -15.06 11.07 32.42
CA ARG A 411 -16.03 10.86 33.49
C ARG A 411 -17.42 10.66 32.91
N PHE A 412 -18.04 9.52 33.20
CA PHE A 412 -19.36 9.16 32.70
C PHE A 412 -20.43 9.52 33.74
N THR A 413 -21.45 10.27 33.30
CA THR A 413 -22.60 10.65 34.14
C THR A 413 -23.88 10.46 33.32
N PRO A 414 -24.68 9.40 33.56
CA PRO A 414 -24.49 8.34 34.57
C PRO A 414 -23.32 7.38 34.25
N PRO A 415 -22.85 6.58 35.22
CA PRO A 415 -21.88 5.50 34.97
C PRO A 415 -22.37 4.52 33.90
N ILE A 416 -21.47 4.07 33.03
CA ILE A 416 -21.83 3.20 31.88
C ILE A 416 -21.15 1.85 31.97
N GLN A 417 -21.75 0.82 31.40
CA GLN A 417 -21.11 -0.49 31.27
C GLN A 417 -20.37 -0.58 29.94
N ILE A 418 -19.04 -0.49 29.97
CA ILE A 418 -18.22 -0.52 28.75
C ILE A 418 -18.04 -1.98 28.29
N GLN A 419 -18.22 -2.23 26.99
CA GLN A 419 -17.95 -3.52 26.35
C GLN A 419 -16.48 -3.63 25.94
N LYS A 420 -15.98 -2.62 25.22
CA LYS A 420 -14.61 -2.59 24.70
C LYS A 420 -14.14 -1.15 24.52
N PHE A 421 -12.83 -0.96 24.52
CA PHE A 421 -12.21 0.30 24.13
C PHE A 421 -11.12 0.09 23.08
N LEU A 422 -10.87 1.13 22.29
CA LEU A 422 -9.74 1.25 21.37
C LEU A 422 -9.24 2.69 21.42
N PHE A 423 -7.97 2.86 21.76
CA PHE A 423 -7.25 4.11 21.67
C PHE A 423 -6.09 3.94 20.71
N ARG A 424 -5.98 4.84 19.72
CA ARG A 424 -4.86 4.87 18.78
C ARG A 424 -4.07 6.14 18.97
N SER A 425 -2.75 5.98 19.09
CA SER A 425 -1.81 7.05 19.30
C SER A 425 -0.88 7.24 18.11
N GLY A 426 -0.47 8.49 17.85
CA GLY A 426 0.25 8.89 16.64
C GLY A 426 -0.68 9.13 15.47
N ASN A 427 -0.17 9.75 14.41
CA ASN A 427 -0.90 9.94 13.15
C ASN A 427 0.03 9.84 11.93
N PRO A 428 -0.50 9.79 10.70
CA PRO A 428 0.28 9.78 9.46
C PRO A 428 1.43 10.80 9.33
N GLU A 429 1.28 11.99 9.90
CA GLU A 429 2.28 13.06 9.76
C GLU A 429 3.32 13.06 10.88
N HIS A 430 2.91 12.56 12.04
CA HIS A 430 3.70 12.48 13.26
C HIS A 430 3.56 11.07 13.82
N PRO A 431 4.13 10.05 13.13
CA PRO A 431 3.97 8.66 13.52
C PRO A 431 4.58 8.39 14.89
N GLU A 432 5.58 9.17 15.29
CA GLU A 432 6.33 8.96 16.53
C GLU A 432 5.77 9.70 17.74
N ASP A 433 4.85 10.64 17.51
CA ASP A 433 4.19 11.40 18.57
C ASP A 433 3.12 10.50 19.21
N ARG A 434 3.58 9.52 20.01
CA ARG A 434 2.74 8.49 20.62
C ARG A 434 2.80 8.53 22.13
N PHE A 435 1.77 7.97 22.76
CA PHE A 435 1.78 7.57 24.15
C PHE A 435 2.65 6.32 24.30
N TYR A 436 3.74 6.47 25.06
CA TYR A 436 4.61 5.38 25.50
C TYR A 436 4.40 5.15 27.00
N ASN A 437 4.59 3.92 27.49
CA ASN A 437 4.45 3.61 28.92
C ASN A 437 3.17 4.20 29.56
N THR A 438 2.05 4.10 28.86
CA THR A 438 0.77 4.68 29.29
C THR A 438 -0.24 3.57 29.51
N THR A 439 -0.90 3.57 30.67
CA THR A 439 -1.90 2.57 31.05
C THR A 439 -3.32 3.12 30.81
N VAL A 440 -4.26 2.22 30.55
CA VAL A 440 -5.70 2.49 30.54
C VAL A 440 -6.26 1.98 31.86
N GLU A 441 -6.88 2.87 32.61
CA GLU A 441 -7.31 2.63 33.98
C GLU A 441 -8.79 2.99 34.16
N VAL A 442 -9.53 2.23 34.98
CA VAL A 442 -10.96 2.46 35.22
C VAL A 442 -11.29 2.49 36.70
N GLN A 443 -12.23 3.34 37.06
CA GLN A 443 -12.82 3.44 38.40
C GLN A 443 -14.30 3.09 38.32
N LEU A 444 -14.70 2.13 39.15
CA LEU A 444 -16.07 1.64 39.23
C LEU A 444 -16.97 2.61 40.00
N ASP A 445 -18.26 2.60 39.71
CA ASP A 445 -19.24 3.35 40.52
C ASP A 445 -19.49 2.68 41.87
N TYR A 446 -19.64 1.36 41.85
CA TYR A 446 -19.82 0.53 43.02
C TYR A 446 -18.92 -0.70 42.91
N GLU A 447 -18.16 -0.95 43.97
CA GLU A 447 -17.20 -2.06 44.04
C GLU A 447 -17.67 -3.08 45.09
N PRO A 448 -18.49 -4.07 44.71
CA PRO A 448 -18.93 -5.10 45.65
C PRO A 448 -17.82 -6.07 46.01
N VAL A 449 -16.92 -6.36 45.07
CA VAL A 449 -15.79 -7.29 45.23
C VAL A 449 -14.58 -6.73 44.46
N PRO A 450 -13.35 -6.78 45.01
CA PRO A 450 -12.15 -6.39 44.29
C PRO A 450 -11.96 -7.21 43.01
N LEU A 451 -11.65 -6.54 41.91
CA LEU A 451 -11.34 -7.21 40.65
C LEU A 451 -9.94 -7.84 40.74
N PRO A 452 -9.69 -8.99 40.08
CA PRO A 452 -8.37 -9.62 40.01
C PRO A 452 -7.47 -8.88 39.00
N LEU A 453 -7.38 -7.56 39.13
CA LEU A 453 -6.62 -6.67 38.27
C LEU A 453 -5.70 -5.78 39.12
N PRO A 454 -4.55 -5.32 38.58
CA PRO A 454 -3.68 -4.40 39.29
C PRO A 454 -4.44 -3.13 39.68
N ARG A 455 -4.39 -2.79 40.97
CA ARG A 455 -5.06 -1.62 41.54
C ARG A 455 -4.04 -0.55 41.89
N THR A 456 -4.33 0.68 41.46
CA THR A 456 -3.58 1.88 41.80
C THR A 456 -3.97 2.40 43.19
N ALA A 457 -3.08 3.16 43.83
CA ALA A 457 -3.29 3.65 45.20
C ALA A 457 -4.51 4.57 45.33
N ASP A 458 -4.90 5.24 44.24
CA ASP A 458 -6.07 6.13 44.17
C ASP A 458 -7.35 5.44 43.68
N GLY A 459 -7.34 4.10 43.61
CA GLY A 459 -8.55 3.29 43.47
C GLY A 459 -8.97 2.96 42.04
N PHE A 460 -8.09 3.13 41.04
CA PHE A 460 -8.33 2.69 39.67
C PHE A 460 -7.75 1.29 39.40
N TYR A 461 -8.41 0.55 38.52
CA TYR A 461 -7.97 -0.74 38.00
C TYR A 461 -7.32 -0.59 36.63
N VAL A 462 -6.14 -1.19 36.43
CA VAL A 462 -5.47 -1.23 35.13
C VAL A 462 -6.14 -2.28 34.25
N VAL A 463 -6.73 -1.85 33.12
CA VAL A 463 -7.46 -2.71 32.17
C VAL A 463 -6.76 -2.85 30.82
N GLY A 464 -5.69 -2.10 30.59
CA GLY A 464 -4.87 -2.20 29.38
C GLY A 464 -3.69 -1.24 29.41
N ALA A 465 -2.88 -1.29 28.35
CA ALA A 465 -1.76 -0.37 28.15
C ALA A 465 -1.53 -0.16 26.65
N PHE A 466 -0.90 0.97 26.31
CA PHE A 466 -0.42 1.21 24.95
C PHE A 466 0.75 0.29 24.64
N LYS A 467 0.68 -0.40 23.49
CA LYS A 467 1.83 -1.15 22.96
C LYS A 467 2.79 -0.18 22.28
N ASP A 468 4.03 -0.08 22.76
CA ASP A 468 5.01 0.88 22.24
C ASP A 468 5.24 0.75 20.72
N ALA A 469 5.24 -0.50 20.19
CA ALA A 469 5.45 -0.76 18.77
C ALA A 469 4.34 -0.17 17.86
N THR A 470 3.08 -0.26 18.29
CA THR A 470 1.92 0.12 17.45
C THR A 470 1.25 1.42 17.89
N GLY A 471 1.46 1.87 19.11
CA GLY A 471 0.72 3.00 19.70
C GLY A 471 -0.75 2.70 19.94
N ILE A 472 -1.15 1.43 20.03
CA ILE A 472 -2.55 1.02 20.19
C ILE A 472 -2.77 0.44 21.59
N ALA A 473 -3.83 0.89 22.25
CA ALA A 473 -4.38 0.27 23.46
C ALA A 473 -5.81 -0.19 23.18
N THR A 474 -6.07 -1.50 23.27
CA THR A 474 -7.41 -2.05 23.09
C THR A 474 -7.61 -3.27 23.99
N ALA A 475 -8.80 -3.37 24.59
CA ALA A 475 -9.22 -4.54 25.35
C ALA A 475 -10.75 -4.63 25.40
N GLU A 476 -11.25 -5.85 25.61
CA GLU A 476 -12.63 -6.08 26.02
C GLU A 476 -12.74 -6.03 27.54
N ILE A 477 -13.76 -5.35 28.06
CA ILE A 477 -13.96 -5.22 29.49
C ILE A 477 -14.90 -6.34 29.97
N PRO A 478 -14.45 -7.19 30.94
CA PRO A 478 -15.27 -8.28 31.47
C PRO A 478 -16.59 -7.78 32.04
N LEU A 479 -17.65 -8.56 31.88
CA LEU A 479 -19.01 -8.21 32.36
C LEU A 479 -19.02 -7.94 33.87
N GLN A 480 -18.18 -8.66 34.61
CA GLN A 480 -18.04 -8.59 36.07
C GLN A 480 -17.50 -7.24 36.58
N THR A 481 -16.90 -6.44 35.70
CA THR A 481 -16.38 -5.09 36.03
C THR A 481 -17.51 -4.15 36.48
N GLY A 482 -18.75 -4.37 36.01
CA GLY A 482 -19.89 -3.52 36.35
C GLY A 482 -19.83 -2.12 35.69
N PRO A 483 -20.67 -1.18 36.16
CA PRO A 483 -20.69 0.20 35.67
C PRO A 483 -19.42 0.99 36.04
N ILE A 484 -18.83 1.64 35.04
CA ILE A 484 -17.62 2.44 35.16
C ILE A 484 -18.01 3.91 35.27
N ARG A 485 -17.56 4.56 36.34
CA ARG A 485 -17.76 5.99 36.59
C ARG A 485 -16.71 6.84 35.91
N THR A 486 -15.47 6.38 35.86
CA THR A 486 -14.37 7.15 35.27
C THR A 486 -13.37 6.22 34.59
N MET A 487 -12.95 6.57 33.39
CA MET A 487 -11.85 5.92 32.67
C MET A 487 -10.75 6.95 32.46
N ARG A 488 -9.48 6.56 32.59
CA ARG A 488 -8.36 7.46 32.33
C ARG A 488 -7.21 6.78 31.60
N LEU A 489 -6.46 7.56 30.83
CA LEU A 489 -5.14 7.21 30.32
C LEU A 489 -4.13 7.82 31.27
N ASN A 490 -3.22 7.02 31.82
CA ASN A 490 -2.28 7.46 32.86
C ASN A 490 -0.83 7.20 32.42
N VAL A 491 -0.01 8.25 32.37
CA VAL A 491 1.37 8.21 31.89
C VAL A 491 2.29 7.74 33.01
N GLN A 492 2.97 6.60 32.83
CA GLN A 492 3.77 5.97 33.89
C GLN A 492 5.23 6.43 33.93
N ALA A 493 5.72 7.03 32.84
CA ALA A 493 7.09 7.50 32.70
C ALA A 493 7.17 8.77 31.84
N ASP A 494 8.21 9.57 32.04
CA ASP A 494 8.43 10.79 31.26
C ASP A 494 8.67 10.45 29.78
N ALA A 495 7.93 11.10 28.89
CA ALA A 495 8.06 10.92 27.46
C ALA A 495 9.15 11.84 26.89
N THR A 496 9.96 11.31 25.97
CA THR A 496 10.96 12.07 25.22
C THR A 496 10.38 12.75 23.98
N ARG A 497 9.12 12.46 23.65
CA ARG A 497 8.40 12.93 22.46
C ARG A 497 7.01 13.45 22.83
N TRP A 498 6.39 14.15 21.90
CA TRP A 498 5.01 14.62 22.04
C TRP A 498 4.05 13.43 21.89
N ALA A 499 2.78 13.61 22.25
CA ALA A 499 1.79 12.54 22.15
C ALA A 499 0.52 12.99 21.44
N ILE A 500 0.09 12.16 20.48
CA ILE A 500 -1.14 12.32 19.71
C ILE A 500 -2.11 11.19 20.08
N LEU A 501 -3.39 11.51 20.19
CA LEU A 501 -4.48 10.54 20.23
C LEU A 501 -5.35 10.75 18.99
N SER A 502 -5.25 9.84 18.02
CA SER A 502 -5.90 9.94 16.71
C SER A 502 -7.22 9.17 16.62
N GLU A 503 -7.48 8.26 17.55
CA GLU A 503 -8.74 7.52 17.63
C GLU A 503 -9.08 7.26 19.09
N ILE A 504 -10.33 7.53 19.46
CA ILE A 504 -10.90 7.21 20.77
C ILE A 504 -12.21 6.49 20.51
N LEU A 505 -12.28 5.20 20.78
CA LEU A 505 -13.50 4.43 20.60
C LEU A 505 -13.82 3.72 21.92
N ILE A 506 -14.87 4.18 22.58
CA ILE A 506 -15.42 3.55 23.78
C ILE A 506 -16.80 3.02 23.43
N LYS A 507 -16.94 1.69 23.41
CA LYS A 507 -18.21 1.05 23.08
C LYS A 507 -18.96 0.68 24.35
N GLU A 508 -20.11 1.30 24.54
CA GLU A 508 -21.05 0.92 25.59
C GLU A 508 -21.73 -0.43 25.28
N ARG A 509 -21.92 -1.25 26.30
CA ARG A 509 -22.69 -2.49 26.20
C ARG A 509 -24.18 -2.12 26.15
N PRO A 510 -24.96 -2.62 25.16
CA PRO A 510 -26.38 -2.30 25.07
C PRO A 510 -27.10 -2.75 26.34
N SER A 511 -27.89 -1.86 26.94
CA SER A 511 -28.78 -2.21 28.04
C SER A 511 -29.84 -3.18 27.51
N ASN A 512 -30.03 -4.33 28.19
CA ASN A 512 -31.16 -5.21 27.94
C ASN A 512 -32.45 -4.51 28.36
N SER A 513 -32.94 -3.59 27.53
CA SER A 513 -34.20 -2.88 27.72
C SER A 513 -34.90 -2.68 26.37
N THR A 514 -35.07 -3.77 25.63
CA THR A 514 -36.08 -3.88 24.56
C THR A 514 -36.73 -5.25 24.61
N HIS A 515 -37.48 -5.49 25.69
CA HIS A 515 -38.69 -6.30 25.63
C HIS A 515 -39.76 -5.55 26.43
N ARG A 516 -40.57 -4.77 25.71
CA ARG A 516 -41.98 -4.53 26.02
C ARG A 516 -42.66 -3.97 24.78
#